data_AF-A0A3R9V814-F1
#
_entry.id   AF-A0A3R9V814-F1
#
_cell.length_a   1.000
_cell.length_b   1.000
_cell.length_c   1.000
_cell.angle_alpha   90.00
_cell.angle_beta   90.00
_cell.angle_gamma   90.00
#
_symmetry.space_group_name_H-M   'P 1'
#
loop_
_entity.id
_entity.type
_entity.pdbx_description
1 polymer ?
#
loop_
_entity_poly.entity_id
_entity_poly.type
_entity_poly.pdbx_seq_one_letter_code
_entity_poly.pdbx_strand_id
1 'polypeptide(L)'
;MPLDVLQAGALLTAAVCLCAQGVREVLRELGARRTRRRTRNLLGVPAPPPRKARAGLPPWVGLWAVPVVAVGLGWVLFGGIAGLGVGVLVACGVRRRLPGHRASTDPDGGEEEAVRHLPLAADLLAACAASGAGPGEAAEAVGRSLGGPLGERLARTAAELRLGGEPAEVWGRFGAIPGAVGLARCLERAGSSGAPSAEAVARYATALRAARARTAAAGARRAQVLISAPVGLCFLPAFLAVGVAPVVIGLATGLLHG
;
A
#
# COMPACT_ATOMS: atom_id res chain seq x y z
N MET A 1 -50.93 25.56 6.06
CA MET A 1 -50.59 25.13 7.44
C MET A 1 -50.24 23.64 7.51
N PRO A 2 -51.09 22.62 7.18
CA PRO A 2 -50.63 21.23 7.11
C PRO A 2 -49.93 20.87 5.78
N LEU A 3 -50.20 21.61 4.69
CA LEU A 3 -49.60 21.40 3.36
C LEU A 3 -48.11 21.79 3.30
N ASP A 4 -47.67 22.77 4.08
CA ASP A 4 -46.28 23.28 4.07
C ASP A 4 -45.30 22.29 4.73
N VAL A 5 -45.74 21.56 5.75
CA VAL A 5 -44.94 20.55 6.46
C VAL A 5 -44.78 19.29 5.61
N LEU A 6 -45.83 18.91 4.85
CA LEU A 6 -45.79 17.81 3.88
C LEU A 6 -44.90 18.14 2.68
N GLN A 7 -44.94 19.37 2.15
CA GLN A 7 -44.04 19.79 1.08
C GLN A 7 -42.58 19.90 1.54
N ALA A 8 -42.32 20.40 2.74
CA ALA A 8 -40.97 20.42 3.31
C ALA A 8 -40.43 18.99 3.53
N GLY A 9 -41.27 18.06 4.00
CA GLY A 9 -40.91 16.64 4.13
C GLY A 9 -40.65 15.95 2.79
N ALA A 10 -41.44 16.26 1.76
CA ALA A 10 -41.26 15.72 0.41
C ALA A 10 -39.96 16.24 -0.25
N LEU A 11 -39.63 17.51 -0.04
CA LEU A 11 -38.40 18.12 -0.56
C LEU A 11 -37.14 17.60 0.16
N LEU A 12 -37.22 17.40 1.47
CA LEU A 12 -36.13 16.78 2.24
C LEU A 12 -35.89 15.32 1.84
N THR A 13 -36.95 14.55 1.63
CA THR A 13 -36.83 13.15 1.19
C THR A 13 -36.29 13.03 -0.24
N ALA A 14 -36.72 13.90 -1.15
CA ALA A 14 -36.17 13.97 -2.51
C ALA A 14 -34.68 14.38 -2.50
N ALA A 15 -34.29 15.36 -1.69
CA ALA A 15 -32.90 15.80 -1.56
C ALA A 15 -31.99 14.70 -0.97
N VAL A 16 -32.49 13.94 0.01
CA VAL A 16 -31.76 12.80 0.61
C VAL A 16 -31.61 11.65 -0.40
N CYS A 17 -32.63 11.34 -1.18
CA CYS A 17 -32.58 10.32 -2.23
C CYS A 17 -31.57 10.67 -3.34
N LEU A 18 -31.53 11.92 -3.80
CA LEU A 18 -30.59 12.39 -4.81
C LEU A 18 -29.14 12.36 -4.29
N CYS A 19 -28.91 12.78 -3.05
CA CYS A 19 -27.60 12.67 -2.41
C CYS A 19 -27.16 11.20 -2.28
N ALA A 20 -28.07 10.30 -1.92
CA ALA A 20 -27.77 8.87 -1.80
C ALA A 20 -27.46 8.20 -3.15
N GLN A 21 -28.11 8.62 -4.24
CA GLN A 21 -27.82 8.14 -5.59
C GLN A 21 -26.46 8.62 -6.08
N GLY A 22 -26.13 9.91 -5.91
CA GLY A 22 -24.83 10.45 -6.31
C GLY A 22 -23.65 9.81 -5.55
N VAL A 23 -23.82 9.55 -4.26
CA VAL A 23 -22.80 8.86 -3.45
C VAL A 23 -22.62 7.40 -3.90
N ARG A 24 -23.69 6.70 -4.29
CA ARG A 24 -23.61 5.32 -4.80
C ARG A 24 -22.85 5.23 -6.12
N GLU A 25 -23.04 6.19 -7.03
CA GLU A 25 -22.34 6.22 -8.32
C GLU A 25 -20.85 6.50 -8.17
N VAL A 26 -20.49 7.49 -7.34
CA VAL A 26 -19.08 7.81 -7.06
C VAL A 26 -18.36 6.64 -6.38
N LEU A 27 -19.02 5.94 -5.44
CA LEU A 27 -18.44 4.78 -4.78
C LEU A 27 -18.27 3.58 -5.73
N ARG A 28 -19.16 3.40 -6.71
CA ARG A 28 -19.04 2.35 -7.73
C ARG A 28 -17.84 2.57 -8.64
N GLU A 29 -17.63 3.80 -9.10
CA GLU A 29 -16.48 4.14 -9.95
C GLU A 29 -15.13 4.02 -9.22
N LEU A 30 -15.11 4.38 -7.93
CA LEU A 30 -13.90 4.24 -7.09
C LEU A 30 -13.59 2.77 -6.76
N GLY A 31 -14.63 1.93 -6.59
CA GLY A 31 -14.50 0.50 -6.34
C GLY A 31 -13.84 -0.25 -7.49
N ALA A 32 -14.28 0.00 -8.73
CA ALA A 32 -13.75 -0.65 -9.93
C ALA A 32 -12.26 -0.33 -10.20
N ARG A 33 -11.81 0.87 -9.82
CA ARG A 33 -10.41 1.30 -9.98
C ARG A 33 -9.50 0.74 -8.87
N ARG A 34 -10.04 0.52 -7.65
CA ARG A 34 -9.30 -0.04 -6.51
C ARG A 34 -9.06 -1.54 -6.64
N THR A 35 -10.05 -2.30 -7.11
CA THR A 35 -9.94 -3.76 -7.29
C THR A 35 -8.86 -4.11 -8.33
N ARG A 36 -8.81 -3.39 -9.46
CA ARG A 36 -7.80 -3.60 -10.50
C ARG A 36 -6.35 -3.32 -10.06
N ARG A 37 -6.14 -2.39 -9.13
CA ARG A 37 -4.81 -2.09 -8.57
C ARG A 37 -4.39 -3.10 -7.51
N ARG A 38 -5.34 -3.60 -6.71
CA ARG A 38 -5.07 -4.59 -5.65
C ARG A 38 -4.75 -5.96 -6.18
N THR A 39 -5.47 -6.44 -7.20
CA THR A 39 -5.19 -7.74 -7.82
C THR A 39 -3.78 -7.76 -8.44
N ARG A 40 -3.34 -6.63 -9.03
CA ARG A 40 -2.00 -6.51 -9.60
C ARG A 40 -0.87 -6.58 -8.55
N ASN A 41 -1.09 -6.00 -7.37
CA ASN A 41 -0.10 -6.04 -6.28
C ASN A 41 -0.09 -7.37 -5.53
N LEU A 42 -1.18 -8.15 -5.57
CA LEU A 42 -1.26 -9.46 -4.94
C LEU A 42 -0.74 -10.60 -5.83
N LEU A 43 -0.81 -10.46 -7.16
CA LEU A 43 -0.42 -11.51 -8.10
C LEU A 43 1.05 -11.46 -8.57
N GLY A 44 1.84 -10.45 -8.17
CA GLY A 44 3.27 -10.40 -8.52
C GLY A 44 3.56 -10.51 -10.03
N VAL A 45 2.62 -10.11 -10.89
CA VAL A 45 2.76 -10.26 -12.34
C VAL A 45 3.77 -9.22 -12.83
N PRO A 46 4.84 -9.64 -13.54
CA PRO A 46 5.81 -8.70 -14.11
C PRO A 46 5.09 -7.70 -15.01
N ALA A 47 5.49 -6.43 -14.90
CA ALA A 47 4.87 -5.34 -15.64
C ALA A 47 4.86 -5.67 -17.16
N PRO A 48 3.71 -5.52 -17.85
CA PRO A 48 3.68 -5.75 -19.29
C PRO A 48 4.63 -4.77 -19.99
N PRO A 49 5.32 -5.20 -21.08
CA PRO A 49 6.21 -4.33 -21.82
C PRO A 49 5.46 -3.09 -22.35
N PRO A 50 6.14 -1.95 -22.51
CA PRO A 50 5.51 -0.69 -22.89
C PRO A 50 4.78 -0.86 -24.23
N ARG A 51 3.45 -0.94 -24.16
CA ARG A 51 2.61 -0.91 -25.36
C ARG A 51 2.75 0.47 -25.97
N LYS A 52 3.38 0.54 -27.14
CA LYS A 52 3.43 1.74 -28.00
C LYS A 52 2.04 2.37 -28.01
N ALA A 53 1.95 3.60 -27.50
CA ALA A 53 0.73 4.35 -27.37
C ALA A 53 0.07 4.48 -28.75
N ARG A 54 -1.02 3.74 -28.96
CA ARG A 54 -1.93 4.05 -30.06
C ARG A 54 -2.54 5.41 -29.73
N ALA A 55 -2.38 6.34 -30.66
CA ALA A 55 -2.87 7.70 -30.59
C ALA A 55 -4.35 7.71 -30.15
N GLY A 56 -4.58 8.14 -28.92
CA GLY A 56 -5.90 8.30 -28.33
C GLY A 56 -5.80 9.44 -27.34
N LEU A 57 -6.60 10.48 -27.59
CA LEU A 57 -6.88 11.71 -26.84
C LEU A 57 -5.90 12.11 -25.71
N PRO A 58 -5.40 13.36 -25.70
CA PRO A 58 -4.30 13.76 -24.82
C PRO A 58 -4.67 13.59 -23.33
N PRO A 59 -3.75 13.04 -22.51
CA PRO A 59 -4.02 12.60 -21.13
C PRO A 59 -4.43 13.72 -20.17
N TRP A 60 -4.22 14.99 -20.56
CA TRP A 60 -4.72 16.14 -19.82
C TRP A 60 -6.26 16.17 -19.77
N VAL A 61 -6.98 15.74 -20.82
CA VAL A 61 -8.45 15.83 -20.90
C VAL A 61 -9.11 14.97 -19.82
N GLY A 62 -8.62 13.75 -19.60
CA GLY A 62 -9.12 12.87 -18.53
C GLY A 62 -8.77 13.35 -17.12
N LEU A 63 -7.71 14.15 -16.98
CA LEU A 63 -7.28 14.74 -15.71
C LEU A 63 -8.11 15.97 -15.33
N TRP A 64 -8.64 16.71 -16.32
CA TRP A 64 -9.49 17.88 -16.13
C TRP A 64 -11.01 17.54 -16.13
N ALA A 65 -11.43 16.42 -16.69
CA ALA A 65 -12.85 16.01 -16.72
C ALA A 65 -13.44 15.76 -15.32
N VAL A 66 -12.71 15.07 -14.44
CA VAL A 66 -13.17 14.73 -13.08
C VAL A 66 -13.39 15.99 -12.19
N PRO A 67 -12.47 16.97 -12.13
CA PRO A 67 -12.72 18.18 -11.35
C PRO A 67 -13.82 19.07 -11.98
N VAL A 68 -13.94 19.13 -13.31
CA VAL A 68 -14.98 19.93 -13.97
C VAL A 68 -16.38 19.37 -13.71
N VAL A 69 -16.55 18.05 -13.74
CA VAL A 69 -17.84 17.40 -13.42
C VAL A 69 -18.17 17.53 -11.92
N ALA A 70 -17.18 17.40 -11.03
CA ALA A 70 -17.40 17.56 -9.58
C ALA A 70 -17.74 19.01 -9.18
N VAL A 71 -17.11 20.00 -9.81
CA VAL A 71 -17.41 21.43 -9.59
C VAL A 71 -18.79 21.78 -10.17
N GLY A 72 -19.13 21.27 -11.36
CA GLY A 72 -20.47 21.44 -11.95
C GLY A 72 -21.58 20.86 -11.08
N LEU A 73 -21.39 19.65 -10.55
CA LEU A 73 -22.38 18.98 -9.70
C LEU A 73 -22.53 19.66 -8.33
N GLY A 74 -21.43 20.15 -7.74
CA GLY A 74 -21.46 20.91 -6.49
C GLY A 74 -22.13 22.28 -6.63
N TRP A 75 -21.98 22.93 -7.80
CA TRP A 75 -22.65 24.20 -8.11
C TRP A 75 -24.17 24.03 -8.24
N VAL A 76 -24.62 22.94 -8.85
CA VAL A 76 -26.04 22.63 -9.07
C VAL A 76 -26.75 22.18 -7.78
N LEU A 77 -26.07 21.49 -6.86
CA LEU A 77 -26.70 20.94 -5.65
C LEU A 77 -26.81 21.91 -4.45
N PHE A 78 -25.84 22.81 -4.27
CA PHE A 78 -25.74 23.60 -3.03
C PHE A 78 -26.01 25.09 -3.18
N GLY A 79 -26.14 25.60 -4.40
CA GLY A 79 -26.47 27.01 -4.64
C GLY A 79 -25.59 27.98 -3.85
N GLY A 80 -24.30 28.07 -4.21
CA GLY A 80 -23.42 29.11 -3.66
C GLY A 80 -21.99 28.66 -3.32
N ILE A 81 -21.25 29.60 -2.72
CA ILE A 81 -19.79 29.60 -2.50
C ILE A 81 -19.32 28.38 -1.67
N ALA A 82 -20.18 27.79 -0.85
CA ALA A 82 -19.89 26.61 -0.04
C ALA A 82 -19.62 25.34 -0.87
N GLY A 83 -20.26 25.19 -2.05
CA GLY A 83 -20.07 24.03 -2.94
C GLY A 83 -18.69 24.01 -3.62
N LEU A 84 -18.14 25.20 -3.90
CA LEU A 84 -16.79 25.38 -4.45
C LEU A 84 -15.71 24.91 -3.47
N GLY A 85 -15.88 25.19 -2.18
CA GLY A 85 -14.92 24.81 -1.13
C GLY A 85 -14.76 23.29 -0.99
N VAL A 86 -15.87 22.55 -1.01
CA VAL A 86 -15.87 21.09 -0.90
C VAL A 86 -15.27 20.46 -2.16
N GLY A 87 -15.59 20.98 -3.35
CA GLY A 87 -15.03 20.51 -4.62
C GLY A 87 -13.50 20.69 -4.70
N VAL A 88 -12.99 21.84 -4.23
CA VAL A 88 -11.54 22.11 -4.17
C VAL A 88 -10.85 21.21 -3.15
N LEU A 89 -11.44 20.98 -1.97
CA LEU A 89 -10.88 20.07 -0.95
C LEU A 89 -10.78 18.63 -1.45
N VAL A 90 -11.80 18.12 -2.14
CA VAL A 90 -11.80 16.78 -2.74
C VAL A 90 -10.77 16.69 -3.87
N ALA A 91 -10.70 17.69 -4.76
CA ALA A 91 -9.72 17.71 -5.85
C ALA A 91 -8.27 17.80 -5.32
N CYS A 92 -8.04 18.60 -4.29
CA CYS A 92 -6.72 18.76 -3.67
C CYS A 92 -6.32 17.49 -2.89
N GLY A 93 -7.27 16.85 -2.20
CA GLY A 93 -7.09 15.55 -1.53
C GLY A 93 -6.77 14.42 -2.51
N VAL A 94 -7.41 14.39 -3.68
CA VAL A 94 -7.13 13.41 -4.74
C VAL A 94 -5.77 13.68 -5.39
N ARG A 95 -5.43 14.92 -5.73
CA ARG A 95 -4.12 15.27 -6.33
C ARG A 95 -2.95 14.95 -5.41
N ARG A 96 -3.06 15.20 -4.10
CA ARG A 96 -1.99 14.87 -3.14
C ARG A 96 -1.80 13.37 -2.92
N ARG A 97 -2.78 12.54 -3.28
CA ARG A 97 -2.76 11.08 -3.11
C ARG A 97 -2.34 10.32 -4.35
N LEU A 98 -2.15 10.98 -5.50
CA LEU A 98 -1.51 10.33 -6.65
C LEU A 98 0.01 10.40 -6.46
N PRO A 99 0.69 9.28 -6.15
CA PRO A 99 2.14 9.25 -6.18
C PRO A 99 2.57 9.59 -7.61
N GLY A 100 3.27 10.72 -7.75
CA GLY A 100 3.84 11.13 -9.02
C GLY A 100 4.69 9.98 -9.54
N HIS A 101 4.41 9.52 -10.76
CA HIS A 101 5.32 8.70 -11.54
C HIS A 101 6.54 9.55 -11.90
N ARG A 102 7.40 9.80 -10.90
CA ARG A 102 8.78 10.17 -11.17
C ARG A 102 9.54 8.86 -11.22
N ALA A 103 9.68 8.37 -12.45
CA ALA A 103 10.77 7.48 -12.81
C ALA A 103 12.05 8.33 -12.76
N SER A 104 12.55 8.55 -11.56
CA SER A 104 13.95 8.88 -11.33
C SER A 104 14.60 7.57 -10.93
N THR A 105 15.74 7.25 -11.54
CA THR A 105 16.65 6.20 -11.08
C THR A 105 17.04 6.52 -9.64
N ASP A 106 16.29 5.96 -8.71
CA ASP A 106 16.35 6.29 -7.29
C ASP A 106 17.36 5.35 -6.63
N PRO A 107 18.49 5.84 -6.09
CA PRO A 107 19.41 5.01 -5.33
C PRO A 107 18.70 4.30 -4.17
N ASP A 108 17.63 4.90 -3.61
CA ASP A 108 16.80 4.30 -2.56
C ASP A 108 16.00 3.09 -3.07
N GLY A 109 15.63 3.07 -4.36
CA GLY A 109 14.86 1.99 -4.96
C GLY A 109 15.62 0.65 -4.99
N GLY A 110 16.94 0.71 -5.21
CA GLY A 110 17.80 -0.47 -5.18
C GLY A 110 17.99 -1.04 -3.76
N GLU A 111 17.98 -0.18 -2.75
CA GLU A 111 18.07 -0.59 -1.35
C GLU A 111 16.76 -1.22 -0.86
N GLU A 112 15.60 -0.65 -1.21
CA GLU A 112 14.30 -1.25 -0.92
C GLU A 112 14.14 -2.63 -1.58
N GLU A 113 14.61 -2.78 -2.82
CA GLU A 113 14.63 -4.06 -3.52
C GLU A 113 15.55 -5.06 -2.80
N ALA A 114 16.75 -4.63 -2.39
CA ALA A 114 17.66 -5.50 -1.64
C ALA A 114 17.06 -6.00 -0.31
N VAL A 115 16.42 -5.11 0.46
CA VAL A 115 15.72 -5.48 1.70
C VAL A 115 14.56 -6.45 1.43
N ARG A 116 13.84 -6.26 0.31
CA ARG A 116 12.74 -7.15 -0.08
C ARG A 116 13.22 -8.56 -0.41
N HIS A 117 14.37 -8.70 -1.05
CA HIS A 117 14.92 -10.00 -1.45
C HIS A 117 15.77 -10.69 -0.36
N LEU A 118 16.10 -9.99 0.72
CA LEU A 118 16.91 -10.50 1.83
C LEU A 118 16.40 -11.82 2.46
N PRO A 119 15.08 -12.02 2.73
CA PRO A 119 14.61 -13.30 3.27
C PRO A 119 14.86 -14.48 2.33
N LEU A 120 14.69 -14.27 1.01
CA LEU A 120 14.95 -15.29 0.00
C LEU A 120 16.44 -15.60 -0.10
N ALA A 121 17.30 -14.57 -0.06
CA ALA A 121 18.75 -14.77 -0.02
C ALA A 121 19.18 -15.57 1.21
N ALA A 122 18.61 -15.28 2.39
CA ALA A 122 18.90 -16.03 3.61
C ALA A 122 18.47 -17.51 3.51
N ASP A 123 17.34 -17.80 2.85
CA ASP A 123 16.90 -19.18 2.59
C ASP A 123 17.85 -19.93 1.66
N LEU A 124 18.31 -19.27 0.58
CA LEU A 124 19.26 -19.86 -0.36
C LEU A 124 20.64 -20.07 0.29
N LEU A 125 21.10 -19.12 1.11
CA LEU A 125 22.34 -19.26 1.89
C LEU A 125 22.23 -20.39 2.92
N ALA A 126 21.08 -20.56 3.56
CA ALA A 126 20.82 -21.69 4.46
C ALA A 126 20.89 -23.03 3.70
N ALA A 127 20.31 -23.10 2.50
CA ALA A 127 20.36 -24.29 1.65
C ALA A 127 21.80 -24.62 1.22
N CYS A 128 22.58 -23.63 0.80
CA CYS A 128 23.99 -23.81 0.46
C CYS A 128 24.82 -24.24 1.68
N ALA A 129 24.59 -23.65 2.85
CA ALA A 129 25.27 -24.06 4.08
C ALA A 129 24.89 -25.51 4.49
N ALA A 130 23.63 -25.91 4.31
CA ALA A 130 23.17 -27.27 4.56
C ALA A 130 23.78 -28.30 3.59
N SER A 131 24.14 -27.89 2.38
CA SER A 131 24.92 -28.72 1.43
C SER A 131 26.42 -28.70 1.70
N GLY A 132 26.88 -28.05 2.78
CA GLY A 132 28.29 -27.98 3.17
C GLY A 132 29.10 -26.89 2.46
N ALA A 133 28.48 -25.97 1.72
CA ALA A 133 29.21 -24.88 1.07
C ALA A 133 29.74 -23.86 2.09
N GLY A 134 30.96 -23.38 1.87
CA GLY A 134 31.53 -22.30 2.69
C GLY A 134 30.80 -20.97 2.50
N PRO A 135 30.91 -20.01 3.43
CA PRO A 135 30.20 -18.72 3.33
C PRO A 135 30.50 -17.92 2.06
N GLY A 136 31.75 -17.95 1.58
CA GLY A 136 32.14 -17.29 0.32
C GLY A 136 31.53 -17.98 -0.92
N GLU A 137 31.58 -19.32 -0.97
CA GLU A 137 31.00 -20.12 -2.06
C GLU A 137 29.48 -19.97 -2.11
N ALA A 138 28.82 -20.02 -0.95
CA ALA A 138 27.39 -19.80 -0.82
C ALA A 138 27.02 -18.38 -1.28
N ALA A 139 27.76 -17.35 -0.86
CA ALA A 139 27.53 -15.97 -1.32
C ALA A 139 27.68 -15.82 -2.84
N GLU A 140 28.68 -16.48 -3.44
CA GLU A 140 28.86 -16.44 -4.90
C GLU A 140 27.71 -17.11 -5.64
N ALA A 141 27.32 -18.33 -5.22
CA ALA A 141 26.25 -19.10 -5.84
C ALA A 141 24.90 -18.39 -5.74
N VAL A 142 24.57 -17.85 -4.55
CA VAL A 142 23.34 -17.11 -4.31
C VAL A 142 23.36 -15.76 -5.04
N GLY A 143 24.49 -15.06 -5.03
CA GLY A 143 24.66 -13.77 -5.72
C GLY A 143 24.43 -13.88 -7.22
N ARG A 144 25.02 -14.89 -7.87
CA ARG A 144 24.79 -15.18 -9.30
C ARG A 144 23.35 -15.56 -9.62
N SER A 145 22.67 -16.24 -8.69
CA SER A 145 21.29 -16.71 -8.89
C SER A 145 20.25 -15.60 -8.73
N LEU A 146 20.45 -14.68 -7.78
CA LEU A 146 19.50 -13.60 -7.51
C LEU A 146 19.62 -12.43 -8.49
N GLY A 147 20.84 -12.06 -8.88
CA GLY A 147 21.09 -10.82 -9.61
C GLY A 147 20.59 -9.57 -8.87
N GLY A 148 20.49 -8.45 -9.58
CA GLY A 148 20.02 -7.18 -9.03
C GLY A 148 20.90 -6.64 -7.89
N PRO A 149 20.41 -5.62 -7.15
CA PRO A 149 21.23 -4.93 -6.15
C PRO A 149 21.74 -5.83 -5.02
N LEU A 150 20.94 -6.81 -4.59
CA LEU A 150 21.34 -7.75 -3.53
C LEU A 150 22.30 -8.82 -4.05
N GLY A 151 22.05 -9.37 -5.24
CA GLY A 151 22.91 -10.37 -5.85
C GLY A 151 24.29 -9.80 -6.18
N GLU A 152 24.35 -8.56 -6.67
CA GLU A 152 25.60 -7.83 -6.90
C GLU A 152 26.40 -7.62 -5.59
N ARG A 153 25.72 -7.28 -4.48
CA ARG A 153 26.38 -7.17 -3.17
C ARG A 153 26.93 -8.51 -2.69
N LEU A 154 26.18 -9.60 -2.83
CA LEU A 154 26.66 -10.95 -2.47
C LEU A 154 27.81 -11.43 -3.35
N ALA A 155 27.73 -11.19 -4.66
CA ALA A 155 28.81 -11.52 -5.60
C ALA A 155 30.08 -10.71 -5.29
N ARG A 156 29.93 -9.43 -4.92
CA ARG A 156 31.03 -8.58 -4.46
C ARG A 156 31.63 -9.08 -3.15
N THR A 157 30.81 -9.42 -2.16
CA THR A 157 31.24 -10.04 -0.90
C THR A 157 32.04 -11.30 -1.16
N ALA A 158 31.58 -12.20 -2.05
CA ALA A 158 32.31 -13.40 -2.41
C ALA A 158 33.64 -13.11 -3.12
N ALA A 159 33.67 -12.13 -4.03
CA ALA A 159 34.88 -11.72 -4.72
C ALA A 159 35.92 -11.11 -3.75
N GLU A 160 35.49 -10.25 -2.82
CA GLU A 160 36.36 -9.66 -1.80
C GLU A 160 36.97 -10.74 -0.88
N LEU A 161 36.17 -11.73 -0.45
CA LEU A 161 36.67 -12.87 0.34
C LEU A 161 37.70 -13.71 -0.44
N ARG A 162 37.46 -13.96 -1.73
CA ARG A 162 38.41 -14.69 -2.60
C ARG A 162 39.72 -13.96 -2.83
N LEU A 163 39.70 -12.63 -2.77
CA LEU A 163 40.89 -11.79 -2.86
C LEU A 163 41.64 -11.68 -1.52
N GLY A 164 41.19 -12.40 -0.48
CA GLY A 164 41.80 -12.37 0.86
C GLY A 164 41.36 -11.18 1.70
N GLY A 165 40.22 -10.55 1.39
CA GLY A 165 39.65 -9.49 2.21
C GLY A 165 39.28 -9.96 3.62
N GLU A 166 39.47 -9.10 4.60
CA GLU A 166 39.20 -9.40 6.01
C GLU A 166 37.71 -9.75 6.23
N PRO A 167 37.37 -10.97 6.68
CA PRO A 167 35.98 -11.43 6.75
C PRO A 167 35.06 -10.48 7.54
N ALA A 168 35.55 -9.90 8.63
CA ALA A 168 34.80 -8.95 9.46
C ALA A 168 34.39 -7.69 8.67
N GLU A 169 35.30 -7.15 7.85
CA GLU A 169 35.02 -5.96 7.03
C GLU A 169 34.08 -6.28 5.87
N VAL A 170 34.35 -7.38 5.15
CA VAL A 170 33.58 -7.75 3.96
C VAL A 170 32.13 -8.08 4.32
N TRP A 171 31.93 -8.90 5.37
CA TRP A 171 30.60 -9.18 5.88
C TRP A 171 29.98 -7.97 6.59
N GLY A 172 30.79 -7.11 7.23
CA GLY A 172 30.32 -5.84 7.81
C GLY A 172 29.65 -4.94 6.78
N ARG A 173 30.25 -4.81 5.58
CA ARG A 173 29.66 -4.06 4.45
C ARG A 173 28.34 -4.67 3.97
N PHE A 174 28.26 -6.00 3.88
CA PHE A 174 26.98 -6.67 3.56
C PHE A 174 25.93 -6.44 4.66
N GLY A 175 26.36 -6.46 5.93
CA GLY A 175 25.54 -6.20 7.10
C GLY A 175 24.94 -4.80 7.16
N ALA A 176 25.45 -3.83 6.38
CA ALA A 176 24.87 -2.49 6.27
C ALA A 176 23.45 -2.51 5.67
N ILE A 177 23.05 -3.59 4.99
CA ILE A 177 21.67 -3.77 4.52
C ILE A 177 20.75 -3.91 5.75
N PRO A 178 19.66 -3.12 5.85
CA PRO A 178 18.70 -3.24 6.93
C PRO A 178 18.19 -4.67 7.13
N GLY A 179 18.42 -5.22 8.32
CA GLY A 179 18.05 -6.60 8.68
C GLY A 179 19.08 -7.68 8.37
N ALA A 180 20.19 -7.37 7.67
CA ALA A 180 21.21 -8.34 7.30
C ALA A 180 22.32 -8.52 8.36
N VAL A 181 22.48 -7.59 9.31
CA VAL A 181 23.56 -7.58 10.32
C VAL A 181 23.74 -8.92 11.05
N GLY A 182 22.63 -9.55 11.47
CA GLY A 182 22.69 -10.83 12.19
C GLY A 182 23.14 -11.99 11.31
N LEU A 183 22.69 -12.00 10.06
CA LEU A 183 23.08 -12.97 9.04
C LEU A 183 24.57 -12.80 8.66
N ALA A 184 25.00 -11.56 8.44
CA ALA A 184 26.39 -11.22 8.13
C ALA A 184 27.36 -11.71 9.22
N ARG A 185 27.10 -11.40 10.50
CA ARG A 185 27.91 -11.87 11.63
C ARG A 185 27.88 -13.40 11.82
N CYS A 186 26.82 -14.06 11.36
CA CYS A 186 26.75 -15.51 11.37
C CYS A 186 27.71 -16.11 10.32
N LEU A 187 27.69 -15.57 9.11
CA LEU A 187 28.50 -16.03 7.98
C LEU A 187 29.98 -15.66 8.14
N GLU A 188 30.26 -14.50 8.71
CA GLU A 188 31.60 -14.07 9.13
C GLU A 188 32.23 -15.09 10.08
N ARG A 189 31.55 -15.39 11.21
CA ARG A 189 32.04 -16.37 12.20
C ARG A 189 32.18 -17.76 11.62
N ALA A 190 31.25 -18.17 10.75
CA ALA A 190 31.35 -19.45 10.05
C ALA A 190 32.59 -19.52 9.15
N GLY A 191 32.93 -18.41 8.50
CA GLY A 191 34.09 -18.33 7.61
C GLY A 191 35.42 -18.32 8.38
N SER A 192 35.48 -17.64 9.52
CA SER A 192 36.71 -17.54 10.33
C SER A 192 36.97 -18.77 11.21
N SER A 193 35.91 -19.41 11.73
CA SER A 193 36.04 -20.57 12.63
C SER A 193 35.80 -21.92 11.98
N GLY A 194 35.25 -21.96 10.76
CA GLY A 194 34.79 -23.20 10.12
C GLY A 194 33.58 -23.85 10.80
N ALA A 195 32.97 -23.19 11.79
CA ALA A 195 31.86 -23.76 12.54
C ALA A 195 30.62 -23.99 11.65
N PRO A 196 29.87 -25.10 11.87
CA PRO A 196 28.62 -25.35 11.16
C PRO A 196 27.64 -24.18 11.33
N SER A 197 27.22 -23.60 10.20
CA SER A 197 26.37 -22.40 10.19
C SER A 197 24.97 -22.62 9.66
N ALA A 198 24.69 -23.79 9.07
CA ALA A 198 23.43 -24.09 8.40
C ALA A 198 22.21 -23.79 9.28
N GLU A 199 22.18 -24.30 10.51
CA GLU A 199 21.07 -24.06 11.43
C GLU A 199 20.96 -22.60 11.86
N ALA A 200 22.10 -21.96 12.14
CA ALA A 200 22.11 -20.56 12.54
C ALA A 200 21.62 -19.62 11.42
N VAL A 201 22.02 -19.88 10.16
CA VAL A 201 21.55 -19.16 8.98
C VAL A 201 20.06 -19.44 8.73
N ALA A 202 19.60 -20.68 8.87
CA ALA A 202 18.18 -21.04 8.75
C ALA A 202 17.31 -20.33 9.81
N ARG A 203 17.80 -20.16 11.04
CA ARG A 203 17.12 -19.37 12.08
C ARG A 203 16.99 -17.89 11.68
N TYR A 204 18.01 -17.30 11.06
CA TYR A 204 17.90 -15.94 10.52
C TYR A 204 16.92 -15.85 9.35
N ALA A 205 16.91 -16.83 8.46
CA ALA A 205 15.98 -16.87 7.34
C ALA A 205 14.52 -16.95 7.81
N THR A 206 14.22 -17.80 8.81
CA THR A 206 12.89 -17.87 9.43
C THR A 206 12.50 -16.57 10.13
N ALA A 207 13.43 -15.92 10.85
CA ALA A 207 13.19 -14.63 11.49
C ALA A 207 12.86 -13.53 10.48
N LEU A 208 13.59 -13.47 9.35
CA LEU A 208 13.35 -12.52 8.26
C LEU A 208 11.98 -12.76 7.59
N ARG A 209 11.63 -14.03 7.32
CA ARG A 209 10.31 -14.40 6.79
C ARG A 209 9.19 -14.03 7.75
N ALA A 210 9.37 -14.26 9.05
CA ALA A 210 8.39 -13.87 10.07
C ALA A 210 8.23 -12.34 10.16
N ALA A 211 9.32 -11.57 10.07
CA ALA A 211 9.26 -10.11 10.02
C ALA A 211 8.46 -9.62 8.80
N ARG A 212 8.70 -10.20 7.62
CA ARG A 212 7.95 -9.90 6.40
C ARG A 212 6.46 -10.27 6.50
N ALA A 213 6.14 -11.41 7.13
CA ALA A 213 4.76 -11.81 7.36
C ALA A 213 4.03 -10.82 8.30
N ARG A 214 4.71 -10.33 9.35
CA ARG A 214 4.16 -9.32 10.27
C ARG A 214 3.84 -8.01 9.57
N THR A 215 4.73 -7.51 8.71
CA THR A 215 4.49 -6.27 7.96
C THR A 215 3.36 -6.43 6.95
N ALA A 216 3.30 -7.57 6.25
CA ALA A 216 2.19 -7.90 5.35
C ALA A 216 0.85 -7.99 6.10
N ALA A 217 0.82 -8.65 7.26
CA ALA A 217 -0.37 -8.75 8.10
C ALA A 217 -0.83 -7.39 8.64
N ALA A 218 0.10 -6.51 9.02
CA ALA A 218 -0.22 -5.14 9.41
C ALA A 218 -0.86 -4.35 8.25
N GLY A 219 -0.34 -4.51 7.03
CA GLY A 219 -0.94 -3.95 5.82
C GLY A 219 -2.34 -4.49 5.56
N ALA A 220 -2.55 -5.79 5.72
CA ALA A 220 -3.87 -6.44 5.57
C ALA A 220 -4.90 -5.92 6.58
N ARG A 221 -4.52 -5.74 7.86
CA ARG A 221 -5.40 -5.15 8.89
C ARG A 221 -5.82 -3.73 8.55
N ARG A 222 -4.88 -2.88 8.13
CA ARG A 222 -5.20 -1.51 7.67
C ARG A 222 -6.14 -1.52 6.48
N ALA A 223 -5.88 -2.42 5.53
CA ALA A 223 -6.74 -2.66 4.38
C ALA A 223 -8.16 -3.05 4.78
N GLN A 224 -8.33 -3.92 5.78
CA GLN A 224 -9.63 -4.34 6.30
C GLN A 224 -10.43 -3.15 6.87
N VAL A 225 -9.80 -2.34 7.73
CA VAL A 225 -10.44 -1.14 8.29
C VAL A 225 -10.89 -0.17 7.19
N LEU A 226 -10.05 0.04 6.16
CA LEU A 226 -10.39 0.92 5.04
C LEU A 226 -11.51 0.37 4.14
N ILE A 227 -11.75 -0.94 4.14
CA ILE A 227 -12.84 -1.56 3.36
C ILE A 227 -14.17 -1.43 4.11
N SER A 228 -14.18 -1.61 5.42
CA SER A 228 -15.41 -1.54 6.23
C SER A 228 -15.83 -0.10 6.57
N ALA A 229 -14.88 0.84 6.66
CA ALA A 229 -15.13 2.25 6.95
C ALA A 229 -16.25 2.91 6.09
N PRO A 230 -16.27 2.80 4.74
CA PRO A 230 -17.31 3.44 3.92
C PRO A 230 -18.71 2.88 4.19
N VAL A 231 -18.85 1.60 4.53
CA VAL A 231 -20.16 0.99 4.83
C VAL A 231 -20.68 1.53 6.16
N GLY A 232 -19.84 1.56 7.20
CA GLY A 232 -20.20 2.13 8.50
C GLY A 232 -20.57 3.61 8.41
N LEU A 233 -19.81 4.38 7.62
CA LEU A 233 -20.08 5.79 7.39
C LEU A 233 -21.40 6.02 6.63
N CYS A 234 -21.80 5.12 5.73
CA CYS A 234 -23.09 5.20 5.04
C CYS A 234 -24.28 4.79 5.93
N PHE A 235 -24.06 3.89 6.90
CA PHE A 235 -25.13 3.43 7.79
C PHE A 235 -25.48 4.45 8.87
N LEU A 236 -24.49 5.21 9.36
CA LEU A 236 -24.66 6.23 10.39
C LEU A 236 -25.75 7.29 10.07
N PRO A 237 -25.76 7.97 8.89
CA PRO A 237 -26.78 8.97 8.58
C PRO A 237 -28.17 8.35 8.39
N ALA A 238 -28.25 7.15 7.83
CA ALA A 238 -29.53 6.43 7.67
C ALA A 238 -30.13 6.07 9.03
N PHE A 239 -29.30 5.58 9.96
CA PHE A 239 -29.73 5.27 11.32
C PHE A 239 -30.19 6.52 12.09
N LEU A 240 -29.48 7.65 11.95
CA LEU A 240 -29.88 8.90 12.59
C LEU A 240 -31.24 9.42 12.08
N ALA A 241 -31.43 9.39 10.75
CA ALA A 241 -32.67 9.87 10.14
C ALA A 241 -33.88 8.98 10.44
N VAL A 242 -33.71 7.66 10.40
CA VAL A 242 -34.83 6.71 10.54
C VAL A 242 -35.06 6.29 11.99
N GLY A 243 -33.98 6.11 12.77
CA GLY A 243 -34.07 5.60 14.14
C GLY A 243 -34.12 6.69 15.20
N VAL A 244 -33.12 7.58 15.22
CA VAL A 244 -32.91 8.50 16.36
C VAL A 244 -33.79 9.76 16.28
N ALA A 245 -33.84 10.40 15.11
CA ALA A 245 -34.54 11.68 14.96
C ALA A 245 -36.04 11.62 15.33
N PRO A 246 -36.83 10.62 14.88
CA PRO A 246 -38.25 10.56 15.22
C PRO A 246 -38.50 10.39 16.72
N VAL A 247 -37.66 9.61 17.41
CA VAL A 247 -37.78 9.36 18.84
C VAL A 247 -37.50 10.62 19.65
N VAL A 248 -36.44 11.36 19.31
CA VAL A 248 -36.09 12.62 19.98
C VAL A 248 -37.18 13.68 19.76
N ILE A 249 -37.74 13.76 18.55
CA ILE A 249 -38.85 14.66 18.25
C ILE A 249 -40.07 14.29 19.10
N GLY A 250 -40.43 13.00 19.19
CA GLY A 250 -41.56 12.53 20.00
C GLY A 250 -41.42 12.89 21.47
N LEU A 251 -40.24 12.68 22.06
CA LEU A 251 -39.96 13.02 23.46
C LEU A 251 -39.99 14.53 23.72
N ALA A 252 -39.37 15.32 22.84
CA ALA A 252 -39.35 16.78 22.99
C ALA A 252 -40.77 17.38 22.89
N THR A 253 -41.60 16.84 22.00
CA THR A 253 -42.98 17.32 21.83
C THR A 253 -43.85 16.95 23.04
N GLY A 254 -43.65 15.78 23.63
CA GLY A 254 -44.36 15.34 24.84
C GLY A 254 -44.04 16.16 26.09
N LEU A 255 -42.80 16.65 26.23
CA LEU A 255 -42.38 17.50 27.35
C LEU A 255 -42.80 18.97 27.19
N LEU A 256 -43.07 19.44 25.97
CA LEU A 256 -43.50 20.82 25.70
C LEU A 256 -45.02 21.02 25.81
N HIS A 257 -45.81 19.94 25.78
CA HIS A 257 -47.28 19.98 25.86
C HIS A 257 -47.86 19.45 27.19
N GLY A 258 -46.99 19.13 28.15
CA GLY A 258 -47.36 18.83 29.55
C GLY A 258 -46.92 19.95 30.47
#